data_AF-A0AAV2GNB5-F1
#
_entry.id   AF-A0AAV2GNB5-F1
#
_cell.length_a   1.000
_cell.length_b   1.000
_cell.length_c   1.000
_cell.angle_alpha   90.00
_cell.angle_beta   90.00
_cell.angle_gamma   90.00
#
_symmetry.space_group_name_H-M   'P 1'
#
loop_
_entity.id
_entity.type
_entity.pdbx_description
1 polymer ?
#
loop_
_entity_poly.entity_id
_entity_poly.type
_entity_poly.pdbx_seq_one_letter_code
_entity_poly.pdbx_strand_id
1 'polypeptide(L)' 'MQVLLSNERIWEQINALRIIVGYTASRQPTLMEELSALYVFTGVVPPVASFNDPYDLVEVNAKLRNLKFIVGVK' A
#
# COMPACT_ATOMS: atom_id res chain seq x y z
N MET A 1 -15.23 -13.56 -2.36
CA MET A 1 -15.09 -13.27 -0.91
C MET A 1 -14.77 -11.78 -0.79
N GLN A 2 -15.77 -10.92 -0.50
CA GLN A 2 -15.52 -9.50 -0.25
C GLN A 2 -14.83 -9.40 1.12
N VAL A 3 -13.53 -9.10 1.12
CA VAL A 3 -12.85 -8.64 2.32
C VAL A 3 -13.50 -7.32 2.70
N LEU A 4 -14.16 -7.25 3.87
CA LEU A 4 -14.70 -6.00 4.40
C LEU A 4 -13.61 -4.92 4.35
N LEU A 5 -13.77 -3.99 3.42
CA LEU A 5 -12.77 -3.00 3.06
C LEU A 5 -12.87 -1.87 4.08
N SER A 6 -11.94 -1.86 5.03
CA SER A 6 -11.89 -0.90 6.13
C SER A 6 -10.47 -0.35 6.26
N ASN A 7 -10.36 0.91 6.68
CA ASN A 7 -9.07 1.59 6.88
C ASN A 7 -8.10 0.77 7.74
N GLU A 8 -8.60 0.21 8.85
CA GLU A 8 -7.81 -0.61 9.78
C GLU A 8 -7.21 -1.83 9.09
N ARG A 9 -8.01 -2.56 8.29
CA ARG A 9 -7.53 -3.74 7.57
C ARG A 9 -6.55 -3.45 6.45
N ILE A 10 -6.64 -2.28 5.82
CA ILE A 10 -5.63 -1.83 4.86
C ILE A 10 -4.33 -1.52 5.61
N TRP A 11 -4.41 -0.81 6.73
CA TRP A 11 -3.25 -0.52 7.59
C TRP A 11 -2.55 -1.78 8.08
N GLU A 12 -3.28 -2.80 8.53
CA GLU A 12 -2.73 -4.10 8.92
C GLU A 12 -1.94 -4.74 7.78
N GLN A 13 -2.49 -4.76 6.57
CA GLN A 13 -1.82 -5.33 5.41
C GLN A 13 -0.60 -4.51 4.99
N ILE A 14 -0.66 -3.18 5.06
CA ILE A 14 0.51 -2.31 4.83
C ILE A 14 1.60 -2.61 5.84
N ASN A 15 1.27 -2.75 7.13
CA ASN A 15 2.25 -3.08 8.16
C ASN A 15 2.89 -4.45 7.94
N ALA A 16 2.10 -5.46 7.57
CA ALA A 16 2.64 -6.77 7.19
C ALA A 16 3.59 -6.65 6.00
N LEU A 17 3.22 -5.86 5.00
CA LEU A 17 4.05 -5.63 3.82
C LEU A 17 5.37 -4.94 4.18
N ARG A 18 5.34 -3.92 5.06
CA ARG A 18 6.55 -3.27 5.58
C ARG A 18 7.53 -4.28 6.18
N ILE A 19 7.02 -5.22 6.97
CA ILE A 19 7.85 -6.28 7.58
C ILE A 19 8.44 -7.18 6.49
N ILE A 20 7.63 -7.60 5.52
CA ILE A 20 8.06 -8.51 4.45
C ILE A 20 9.15 -7.88 3.58
N VAL A 21 9.00 -6.61 3.20
CA VAL A 21 9.99 -5.93 2.37
C VAL A 21 11.16 -5.36 3.18
N GLY A 22 11.08 -5.38 4.52
CA GLY A 22 12.11 -4.81 5.39
C GLY A 22 12.10 -3.28 5.45
N TYR A 23 10.95 -2.64 5.27
CA TYR A 23 10.80 -1.18 5.32
C TYR A 23 10.70 -0.65 6.76
N THR A 24 11.80 -0.07 7.25
CA THR A 24 11.97 0.39 8.64
C THR A 24 11.87 1.91 8.84
N ALA A 25 11.53 2.68 7.80
CA ALA A 25 11.41 4.13 7.91
C ALA A 25 10.19 4.55 8.77
N SER A 26 10.14 5.81 9.17
CA SER A 26 8.98 6.37 9.89
C SER A 26 7.68 6.21 9.07
N ARG A 27 6.58 5.87 9.76
CA ARG A 27 5.26 5.76 9.13
C ARG A 27 4.79 7.14 8.63
N GLN A 28 4.25 7.18 7.42
CA GLN A 28 3.61 8.35 6.81
C GLN A 28 2.21 8.59 7.39
N PRO A 29 1.70 9.84 7.35
CA PRO A 29 0.45 10.20 8.00
C PRO A 29 -0.80 9.62 7.32
N THR A 30 -0.74 9.34 6.01
CA THR A 30 -1.86 8.75 5.26
C THR A 30 -1.56 7.36 4.69
N LEU A 31 -2.61 6.58 4.41
CA LEU A 31 -2.51 5.28 3.74
C LEU A 31 -1.84 5.40 2.37
N MET A 32 -2.21 6.45 1.63
CA MET A 32 -1.75 6.66 0.26
C MET A 32 -0.26 7.03 0.21
N GLU A 33 0.19 7.93 1.10
CA GLU A 33 1.61 8.27 1.22
C GLU A 33 2.46 7.08 1.67
N GLU A 34 1.99 6.31 2.65
CA GLU A 34 2.70 5.11 3.12
C GLU A 34 2.84 4.08 1.99
N LEU A 35 1.76 3.85 1.25
CA LEU A 35 1.77 2.94 0.12
C LEU A 35 2.71 3.44 -0.99
N SER A 36 2.68 4.74 -1.29
CA SER A 36 3.58 5.36 -2.27
C SER A 36 5.05 5.18 -1.88
N ALA A 37 5.39 5.38 -0.60
CA ALA A 37 6.73 5.16 -0.09
C ALA A 37 7.18 3.69 -0.24
N LEU A 38 6.28 2.73 -0.02
CA LEU A 38 6.56 1.31 -0.24
C LEU A 38 6.77 0.96 -1.73
N TYR A 39 6.01 1.58 -2.64
CA TYR A 39 6.23 1.45 -4.08
C TYR A 39 7.64 1.93 -4.46
N VAL A 40 8.02 3.13 -4.02
CA VAL A 40 9.36 3.70 -4.27
C VAL A 40 10.45 2.81 -3.67
N PHE A 41 10.27 2.35 -2.43
CA PHE A 41 11.24 1.50 -1.74
C PHE A 41 11.47 0.16 -2.45
N THR A 42 10.42 -0.44 -3.00
CA THR A 42 10.51 -1.71 -3.76
C THR A 42 11.05 -1.52 -5.18
N GLY A 43 11.36 -0.28 -5.59
CA GLY A 43 11.83 0.03 -6.95
C GLY A 43 10.73 -0.04 -8.01
N VAL A 44 9.46 -0.10 -7.59
CA VAL A 44 8.32 -0.10 -8.50
C VAL A 44 7.89 1.34 -8.70
N VAL A 45 7.99 1.84 -9.93
CA VAL A 45 7.47 3.19 -10.24
C VAL A 45 5.95 3.15 -10.11
N PRO A 46 5.36 3.88 -9.14
CA PRO A 46 3.92 3.98 -9.05
C PRO A 46 3.38 4.69 -10.31
N PRO A 47 2.19 4.32 -10.82
CA PRO A 47 1.52 5.15 -11.81
C PRO A 47 1.26 6.53 -11.16
N VAL A 48 2.05 7.51 -11.59
CA VAL A 48 2.22 8.85 -10.99
C VAL A 48 0.90 9.63 -10.87
N ALA A 49 -0.12 9.25 -11.65
CA ALA A 49 -1.43 9.90 -11.70
C ALA A 49 -2.40 9.48 -10.58
N SER A 50 -2.05 8.51 -9.73
CA SER A 50 -3.04 7.76 -8.94
C SER A 50 -2.76 7.79 -7.42
N PHE A 51 -1.91 8.69 -6.93
CA PHE A 51 -1.70 8.90 -5.48
C PHE A 51 -2.15 10.30 -5.05
N ASN A 52 -3.20 10.84 -5.69
CA ASN A 52 -3.77 12.14 -5.38
C ASN A 52 -4.89 12.02 -4.35
N ASP A 53 -5.02 13.01 -3.47
CA ASP A 53 -6.20 13.21 -2.64
C ASP A 53 -7.33 13.89 -3.44
N PRO A 54 -8.61 13.57 -3.17
CA PRO A 54 -9.08 12.53 -2.26
C PRO A 54 -8.95 11.13 -2.86
N TYR A 55 -8.55 10.14 -2.04
CA TYR A 55 -8.50 8.74 -2.46
C TYR A 55 -9.65 7.90 -1.91
N ASP A 56 -10.07 6.90 -2.67
CA ASP A 56 -11.01 5.88 -2.20
C ASP A 56 -10.28 4.64 -1.67
N LEU A 57 -10.88 3.96 -0.69
CA LEU A 57 -10.31 2.75 -0.09
C LEU A 57 -10.20 1.61 -1.11
N VAL A 58 -11.10 1.55 -2.10
CA VAL A 58 -11.03 0.55 -3.18
C VAL A 58 -9.76 0.75 -4.00
N GLU A 59 -9.39 2.00 -4.29
CA GLU A 59 -8.17 2.33 -5.04
C GLU A 59 -6.91 1.96 -4.26
N VAL A 60 -6.84 2.34 -2.98
CA VAL A 60 -5.71 1.99 -2.10
C VAL A 60 -5.56 0.48 -2.01
N ASN A 61 -6.66 -0.26 -1.83
CA ASN A 61 -6.62 -1.71 -1.76
C ASN A 61 -6.21 -2.36 -3.10
N ALA A 62 -6.64 -1.82 -4.24
CA ALA A 62 -6.21 -2.30 -5.55
C ALA A 62 -4.69 -2.13 -5.75
N LYS A 63 -4.15 -0.96 -5.39
CA LYS A 63 -2.72 -0.70 -5.42
C LYS A 63 -1.95 -1.59 -4.46
N LEU A 64 -2.43 -1.73 -3.22
CA LEU A 64 -1.81 -2.61 -2.24
C LEU A 64 -1.74 -4.05 -2.75
N ARG A 65 -2.81 -4.55 -3.37
CA ARG A 65 -2.83 -5.88 -3.99
C ARG A 65 -1.83 -6.01 -5.15
N ASN A 66 -1.70 -4.98 -5.98
CA ASN A 66 -0.69 -4.95 -7.05
C ASN A 66 0.72 -5.00 -6.47
N LEU A 67 1.01 -4.20 -5.44
CA LEU A 67 2.31 -4.20 -4.80
C LEU A 67 2.62 -5.57 -4.16
N LYS A 68 1.67 -6.15 -3.43
CA LYS A 68 1.75 -7.52 -2.90
C LYS A 68 2.08 -8.52 -4.00
N PHE A 69 1.39 -8.46 -5.14
CA PHE A 69 1.66 -9.34 -6.28
C PHE A 69 3.10 -9.18 -6.81
N ILE A 70 3.59 -7.94 -6.94
CA ILE A 70 4.94 -7.65 -7.44
C ILE A 70 6.01 -8.19 -6.48
N VAL A 71 5.82 -8.03 -5.17
CA VAL A 71 6.77 -8.54 -4.16
C VAL A 71 6.57 -10.04 -3.86
N GLY A 72 5.66 -10.72 -4.56
CA GLY A 72 5.43 -12.17 -4.41
C GLY A 72 4.62 -12.57 -3.18
N VAL A 73 3.88 -11.66 -2.58
CA VAL A 73 3.03 -11.90 -1.40
C VAL A 73 1.59 -12.20 -1.84
N LYS A 74 1.04 -13.35 -1.42
CA LYS A 74 -0.36 -13.72 -1.66
C LYS A 74 -1.32 -13.03 -0.68
#